data_AF-A0A3D2KH69-F1
#
_entry.id   AF-A0A3D2KH69-F1
#
_cell.length_a   1.000
_cell.length_b   1.000
_cell.length_c   1.000
_cell.angle_alpha   90.00
_cell.angle_beta   90.00
_cell.angle_gamma   90.00
#
_symmetry.space_group_name_H-M   'P 1'
#
loop_
_entity.id
_entity.type
_entity.pdbx_description
1 polymer ?
#
loop_
_entity_poly.entity_id
_entity_poly.type
_entity_poly.pdbx_seq_one_letter_code
_entity_poly.pdbx_strand_id
1 'polypeptide(L)'
;MQKILRLNEVNFETNLKIEDIIRIAEVYVNSKGEPYEIDKKNILYDTNPYVINEPVWYVDIIAERDKGRWSDGYTCLAISDREGRLVYVQNDHGVVIEMY
;
A
#
# COMPACT_ATOMS: atom_id res chain seq x y z
N MET A 1 -17.55 -4.59 -10.47
CA MET A 1 -16.37 -5.33 -10.97
C MET A 1 -15.17 -4.72 -10.28
N GLN A 2 -14.42 -5.51 -9.51
CA GLN A 2 -13.18 -5.04 -8.89
C GLN A 2 -12.22 -4.58 -9.99
N LYS A 3 -11.60 -3.42 -9.81
CA LYS A 3 -10.65 -2.88 -10.77
C LYS A 3 -9.45 -2.34 -9.98
N ILE A 4 -8.30 -2.95 -10.21
CA ILE A 4 -7.02 -2.47 -9.72
C ILE A 4 -6.37 -1.66 -10.85
N LEU A 5 -5.97 -0.44 -10.54
CA LEU A 5 -5.45 0.56 -11.48
C LEU A 5 -4.03 0.95 -11.09
N ARG A 6 -3.19 1.19 -12.08
CA ARG A 6 -1.93 1.93 -11.89
C ARG A 6 -2.22 3.43 -11.79
N LEU A 7 -1.31 4.19 -11.18
CA LEU A 7 -1.41 5.65 -11.04
C LEU A 7 -1.77 6.37 -12.35
N ASN A 8 -1.18 5.98 -13.48
CA ASN A 8 -1.44 6.60 -14.78
C ASN A 8 -2.79 6.19 -15.43
N GLU A 9 -3.49 5.21 -14.86
CA GLU A 9 -4.81 4.75 -15.30
C GLU A 9 -5.94 5.40 -14.48
N VAL A 10 -5.61 6.04 -13.35
CA VAL A 10 -6.56 6.82 -12.54
C VAL A 10 -6.83 8.14 -13.27
N ASN A 11 -7.97 8.20 -13.96
CA ASN A 11 -8.41 9.34 -14.76
C ASN A 11 -9.62 10.07 -14.14
N PHE A 12 -9.80 9.92 -12.83
CA PHE A 12 -10.86 10.51 -12.03
C PHE A 12 -10.27 11.11 -10.74
N GLU A 13 -11.08 11.89 -10.02
CA GLU A 13 -10.67 12.50 -8.76
C GLU A 13 -10.62 11.46 -7.63
N THR A 14 -9.55 11.51 -6.85
CA THR A 14 -9.32 10.70 -5.65
C THR A 14 -9.14 11.64 -4.47
N ASN A 15 -9.38 11.15 -3.26
CA ASN A 15 -9.32 11.99 -2.07
C ASN A 15 -7.88 12.23 -1.61
N LEU A 16 -6.99 11.26 -1.84
CA LEU A 16 -5.58 11.36 -1.50
C LEU A 16 -4.72 11.65 -2.73
N LYS A 17 -3.72 12.51 -2.53
CA LYS A 17 -2.64 12.66 -3.50
C LYS A 17 -1.53 11.67 -3.22
N ILE A 18 -0.65 11.46 -4.20
CA ILE A 18 0.49 10.55 -4.06
C ILE A 18 1.40 10.94 -2.88
N GLU A 19 1.54 12.24 -2.59
CA GLU A 19 2.31 12.73 -1.46
C GLU A 19 1.69 12.32 -0.12
N ASP A 20 0.36 12.30 -0.01
CA ASP A 20 -0.34 11.86 1.20
C ASP A 20 -0.15 10.34 1.41
N ILE A 21 -0.27 9.57 0.34
CA ILE A 21 -0.07 8.11 0.32
C ILE A 21 1.35 7.77 0.80
N ILE A 22 2.36 8.43 0.21
CA ILE A 22 3.77 8.23 0.59
C ILE A 22 4.00 8.63 2.04
N ARG A 23 3.45 9.77 2.50
CA ARG A 23 3.58 10.20 3.91
C ARG A 23 2.99 9.19 4.88
N ILE A 24 1.84 8.60 4.58
CA ILE A 24 1.21 7.58 5.43
C ILE A 24 2.09 6.32 5.47
N ALA A 25 2.62 5.88 4.33
CA ALA A 25 3.56 4.76 4.26
C ALA A 25 4.86 5.04 5.05
N GLU A 26 5.40 6.25 4.94
CA GLU A 26 6.58 6.71 5.69
C GLU A 26 6.36 6.64 7.21
N VAL A 27 5.19 7.06 7.69
CA VAL A 27 4.82 6.93 9.11
C VAL A 27 4.85 5.47 9.56
N TYR A 28 4.28 4.57 8.76
CA TYR A 28 4.27 3.14 9.08
C TYR A 28 5.69 2.57 9.12
N VAL A 29 6.51 2.75 8.08
CA VAL A 29 7.86 2.16 8.03
C VAL A 29 8.77 2.70 9.13
N ASN A 30 8.67 4.00 9.46
CA ASN A 30 9.44 4.61 10.55
C ASN A 30 9.06 4.04 11.92
N SER A 31 7.83 3.50 12.08
CA SER A 31 7.37 2.88 13.33
C SER A 31 7.94 1.48 13.56
N LYS A 32 8.41 0.78 12.52
CA LYS A 32 8.82 -0.63 12.62
C LYS A 32 10.23 -0.85 13.18
N GLY A 33 11.01 0.22 13.36
CA GLY A 33 12.34 0.14 13.99
C GLY A 33 13.41 -0.56 13.13
N GLU A 34 13.12 -0.84 11.87
CA GLU A 34 14.06 -1.38 10.88
C GLU A 34 13.88 -0.65 9.54
N PRO A 35 14.91 -0.61 8.68
CA PRO A 35 14.82 0.14 7.43
C PRO A 35 13.98 -0.59 6.39
N TYR A 36 13.08 0.16 5.74
CA TYR A 36 12.29 -0.26 4.60
C TYR A 36 12.48 0.69 3.43
N GLU A 37 12.37 0.15 2.21
CA GLU A 37 12.16 0.93 1.00
C GLU A 37 10.67 0.95 0.64
N ILE A 38 10.15 2.11 0.26
CA ILE A 38 8.79 2.26 -0.29
C ILE A 38 8.89 2.17 -1.82
N ASP A 39 8.19 1.21 -2.43
CA ASP A 39 8.13 1.09 -3.89
C ASP A 39 7.14 2.09 -4.49
N LYS A 40 7.67 3.24 -4.88
CA LYS A 40 6.90 4.33 -5.50
C LYS A 40 6.45 4.01 -6.93
N LYS A 41 6.96 2.96 -7.56
CA LYS A 41 6.65 2.60 -8.95
C LYS A 41 5.39 1.74 -9.06
N ASN A 42 5.08 0.98 -8.01
CA ASN A 42 3.98 0.02 -7.98
C ASN A 42 2.85 0.44 -7.01
N ILE A 43 2.59 1.75 -6.89
CA ILE A 43 1.40 2.22 -6.17
C ILE A 43 0.16 1.93 -7.04
N LEU A 44 -0.78 1.18 -6.49
CA LEU A 44 -2.01 0.77 -7.17
C LEU A 44 -3.25 1.32 -6.46
N TYR A 45 -4.32 1.56 -7.21
CA TYR A 45 -5.63 1.93 -6.69
C TYR A 45 -6.62 0.80 -6.91
N ASP A 46 -7.18 0.24 -5.84
CA ASP A 46 -8.27 -0.74 -5.92
C ASP A 46 -9.60 -0.07 -5.61
N THR A 47 -10.49 -0.06 -6.58
CA THR A 47 -11.81 0.57 -6.45
C THR A 47 -12.76 -0.20 -5.55
N ASN A 48 -12.50 -1.49 -5.29
CA ASN A 48 -13.38 -2.36 -4.52
C ASN A 48 -12.60 -3.55 -3.94
N PRO A 49 -11.72 -3.31 -2.95
CA PRO A 49 -10.95 -4.37 -2.32
C PRO A 49 -11.85 -5.34 -1.55
N TYR A 50 -11.41 -6.60 -1.40
CA TYR A 50 -12.21 -7.63 -0.72
C TYR A 50 -12.20 -7.51 0.80
N VAL A 51 -11.20 -6.82 1.37
CA VAL A 51 -10.98 -6.74 2.81
C VAL A 51 -11.89 -5.70 3.45
N ILE A 52 -12.02 -4.54 2.80
CA ILE A 52 -12.86 -3.44 3.27
C ILE A 52 -13.75 -2.93 2.13
N ASN A 53 -14.96 -2.49 2.43
CA ASN A 53 -15.93 -2.04 1.41
C ASN A 53 -15.71 -0.57 0.99
N GLU A 54 -14.47 -0.18 0.72
CA GLU A 54 -14.11 1.16 0.23
C GLU A 54 -12.79 1.17 -0.55
N PRO A 55 -12.57 2.15 -1.45
CA PRO A 55 -11.37 2.19 -2.26
C PRO A 55 -10.10 2.37 -1.44
N VAL A 56 -9.03 1.69 -1.87
CA VAL A 56 -7.72 1.75 -1.22
C VAL A 56 -6.60 2.01 -2.21
N TRP A 57 -5.56 2.65 -1.70
CA TRP A 57 -4.25 2.70 -2.30
C TRP A 57 -3.39 1.57 -1.74
N TYR A 58 -2.89 0.70 -2.60
CA TYR A 58 -1.88 -0.29 -2.27
C TYR A 58 -0.48 0.29 -2.48
N VAL A 59 0.36 0.16 -1.45
CA VAL A 59 1.74 0.63 -1.46
C VAL A 59 2.64 -0.49 -0.94
N ASP A 60 3.54 -0.96 -1.80
CA ASP A 60 4.49 -2.00 -1.41
C ASP A 60 5.67 -1.39 -0.68
N ILE A 61 6.10 -2.08 0.38
CA ILE A 61 7.29 -1.79 1.15
C ILE A 61 8.17 -3.04 1.23
N ILE A 62 9.48 -2.83 1.19
CA ILE A 62 10.48 -3.90 1.15
C ILE A 62 11.45 -3.68 2.30
N ALA A 63 11.50 -4.61 3.25
CA ALA A 63 12.48 -4.54 4.33
C ALA A 63 13.89 -4.72 3.74
N GLU A 64 14.85 -3.89 4.13
CA GLU A 64 16.19 -3.97 3.54
C GLU A 64 16.87 -5.32 3.80
N ARG A 65 16.55 -5.97 4.92
CA ARG A 65 17.03 -7.33 5.25
C ARG A 65 16.62 -8.39 4.23
N ASP A 66 15.52 -8.17 3.52
CA ASP A 66 14.92 -9.16 2.61
C ASP A 66 15.44 -9.01 1.18
N LYS A 67 15.96 -7.84 0.79
CA LYS A 67 16.50 -7.56 -0.56
C LYS A 67 17.57 -8.55 -1.04
N GLY A 68 18.32 -9.15 -0.11
CA GLY A 68 19.36 -10.15 -0.42
C GLY A 68 18.91 -11.61 -0.35
N ARG A 69 17.71 -11.89 0.16
CA ARG A 69 17.19 -13.25 0.39
C ARG A 69 16.00 -13.59 -0.49
N TRP A 70 15.13 -12.60 -0.73
CA TRP A 70 13.88 -12.75 -1.48
C TRP A 70 13.75 -11.55 -2.41
N SER A 71 14.06 -11.74 -3.69
CA SER A 71 14.10 -10.63 -4.67
C SER A 71 12.74 -10.01 -4.96
N ASP A 72 11.67 -10.72 -4.63
CA ASP A 72 10.26 -10.40 -4.87
C ASP A 72 9.45 -10.29 -3.58
N GLY A 73 10.09 -10.40 -2.40
CA GLY A 73 9.40 -10.31 -1.12
C GLY A 73 9.03 -8.86 -0.78
N TYR A 74 7.75 -8.59 -0.56
CA TYR A 74 7.25 -7.30 -0.12
C TYR A 74 6.11 -7.45 0.89
N THR A 75 5.85 -6.37 1.61
CA THR A 75 4.64 -6.18 2.41
C THR A 75 3.84 -5.07 1.75
N CYS A 76 2.53 -5.27 1.58
CA CYS A 76 1.67 -4.32 0.92
C CYS A 76 0.79 -3.61 1.95
N LEU A 77 0.86 -2.29 1.96
CA LEU A 77 0.06 -1.41 2.81
C LEU A 77 -1.22 -1.04 2.06
N ALA A 78 -2.37 -1.21 2.70
CA ALA A 78 -3.63 -0.71 2.17
C ALA A 78 -4.02 0.57 2.91
N ILE A 79 -4.10 1.68 2.18
CA ILE A 79 -4.44 3.00 2.69
C ILE A 79 -5.82 3.37 2.16
N SER A 80 -6.77 3.63 3.05
CA SER A 80 -8.11 4.04 2.65
C SER A 80 -8.06 5.42 1.98
N ASP A 81 -8.54 5.49 0.75
CA ASP A 81 -8.72 6.76 0.04
C ASP A 81 -9.79 7.61 0.74
N ARG A 82 -10.81 6.97 1.32
CA ARG A 82 -11.89 7.69 2.02
C ARG A 82 -11.45 8.25 3.37
N GLU A 83 -10.75 7.45 4.17
CA GLU A 83 -10.42 7.79 5.56
C GLU A 83 -9.04 8.44 5.70
N GLY A 84 -8.17 8.33 4.70
CA GLY A 84 -6.84 8.95 4.73
C GLY A 84 -5.89 8.31 5.73
N ARG A 85 -6.05 6.99 5.99
CA ARG A 85 -5.23 6.24 6.94
C ARG A 85 -4.94 4.82 6.46
N LEU A 86 -3.89 4.22 7.03
CA LEU A 86 -3.65 2.79 6.91
C LEU A 86 -4.81 2.02 7.54
N VAL A 87 -5.32 1.01 6.84
CA VAL A 87 -6.48 0.21 7.25
C VAL A 87 -6.13 -1.26 7.42
N TYR A 88 -5.18 -1.78 6.63
CA TYR A 88 -4.61 -3.11 6.84
C TYR A 88 -3.27 -3.26 6.12
N VAL A 89 -2.59 -4.34 6.47
CA VAL A 89 -1.32 -4.76 5.88
C VAL A 89 -1.47 -6.19 5.42
N GLN A 90 -0.95 -6.50 4.24
CA GLN A 90 -0.92 -7.86 3.70
C GLN A 90 0.49 -8.25 3.26
N ASN A 91 0.79 -9.54 3.25
CA ASN A 91 2.01 -10.04 2.63
C ASN A 91 1.90 -10.06 1.09
N ASP A 92 2.99 -10.42 0.44
CA ASP A 92 3.14 -10.65 -1.01
C ASP A 92 2.19 -11.72 -1.60
N HIS A 93 1.58 -12.56 -0.75
CA HIS A 93 0.54 -13.52 -1.13
C HIS A 93 -0.90 -12.97 -1.00
N GLY A 94 -1.07 -11.70 -0.62
CA GLY A 94 -2.39 -11.08 -0.42
C GLY A 94 -3.08 -11.53 0.86
N VAL A 95 -2.36 -12.16 1.80
CA VAL A 95 -2.90 -12.53 3.11
C VAL A 95 -2.75 -11.34 4.04
N VAL A 96 -3.87 -10.88 4.60
CA VAL A 96 -3.89 -9.82 5.62
C VAL A 96 -3.20 -10.32 6.89
N ILE A 97 -2.17 -9.59 7.31
CA ILE A 97 -1.36 -9.90 8.50
C ILE A 97 -1.57 -8.91 9.65
N GLU A 98 -2.12 -7.72 9.37
CA GLU A 98 -2.42 -6.70 10.39
C GLU A 98 -3.62 -5.85 9.96
N MET A 99 -4.47 -5.46 10.91
CA MET A 99 -5.67 -4.61 10.71
C MET A 99 -5.59 -3.37 11.61
N TYR A 100 -6.09 -2.23 11.14
CA TYR A 100 -6.00 -0.92 11.81
C TYR A 100 -7.35 -0.19 11.93
#